data_AF-A0A2V8ID86-F1
#
_entry.id   AF-A0A2V8ID86-F1
#
_cell.length_a   1.000
_cell.length_b   1.000
_cell.length_c   1.000
_cell.angle_alpha   90.00
_cell.angle_beta   90.00
_cell.angle_gamma   90.00
#
_symmetry.space_group_name_H-M   'P 1'
#
loop_
_entity.id
_entity.type
_entity.pdbx_description
1 polymer ?
#
loop_
_entity_poly.entity_id
_entity_poly.type
_entity_poly.pdbx_seq_one_letter_code
_entity_poly.pdbx_strand_id
1 'polypeptide(L)'
;MPLPLGEAARSREARARKGEASKKDEGFRSSSNLWSSPGTSALRLPRRPMLQNLCLPEVFHHVRRCRAYIGNDSGITHLAAYLGCPTIALFGPTYPRVWGPIGRRARIIWKSKLEDITVDEVVQSLHATHT
;
A
#
# COMPACT_ATOMS: atom_id res chain seq x y z
N MET A 1 -4.75 17.97 54.07
CA MET A 1 -5.13 16.57 53.79
C MET A 1 -4.89 16.29 52.30
N PRO A 2 -3.71 15.77 51.90
CA PRO A 2 -3.48 15.32 50.53
C PRO A 2 -3.83 13.83 50.38
N LEU A 3 -4.51 13.50 49.28
CA LEU A 3 -4.80 12.12 48.85
C LEU A 3 -3.51 11.42 48.38
N PRO A 4 -3.33 10.11 48.61
CA PRO A 4 -2.15 9.39 48.15
C PRO A 4 -2.21 9.17 46.63
N LEU A 5 -1.17 9.62 45.92
CA LEU A 5 -0.94 9.28 44.52
C LEU A 5 -0.53 7.81 44.43
N GLY A 6 -1.39 6.99 43.83
CA GLY A 6 -1.17 5.57 43.62
C GLY A 6 0.05 5.28 42.75
N GLU A 7 0.89 4.38 43.26
CA GLU A 7 1.97 3.72 42.53
C GLU A 7 1.42 2.92 41.35
N ALA A 8 1.47 3.48 40.14
CA ALA A 8 1.22 2.73 38.90
C ALA A 8 2.11 3.20 37.74
N ALA A 9 3.30 3.74 38.03
CA ALA A 9 4.20 4.32 37.03
C ALA A 9 5.50 3.53 36.82
N ARG A 10 5.61 2.27 37.27
CA ARG A 10 6.82 1.46 37.08
C ARG A 10 6.48 -0.01 36.85
N SER A 11 6.17 -0.41 35.61
CA SER A 11 6.18 -1.82 35.17
C SER A 11 5.99 -2.06 33.65
N ARG A 12 6.46 -1.17 32.76
CA ARG A 12 6.44 -1.46 31.30
C ARG A 12 7.80 -1.45 30.58
N GLU A 13 8.89 -1.16 31.29
CA GLU A 13 10.25 -1.15 30.72
C GLU A 13 11.04 -2.47 30.87
N ALA A 14 10.43 -3.55 31.37
CA ALA A 14 11.10 -4.84 31.60
C ALA A 14 10.63 -5.97 30.66
N ARG A 15 10.48 -5.69 29.35
CA ARG A 15 10.32 -6.75 28.33
C ARG A 15 11.19 -6.54 27.10
N ALA A 16 12.32 -5.87 27.28
CA ALA A 16 13.44 -5.92 26.35
C ALA A 16 14.38 -7.07 26.77
N ARG A 17 14.79 -7.88 25.80
CA ARG A 17 15.78 -8.98 25.86
C ARG A 17 15.23 -10.36 26.25
N LYS A 18 14.83 -11.14 25.24
CA LYS A 18 15.31 -12.52 24.98
C LYS A 18 14.69 -13.05 23.68
N GLY A 19 15.54 -13.43 22.72
CA GLY A 19 15.14 -14.19 21.54
C GLY A 19 15.92 -13.82 20.28
N GLU A 20 17.25 -13.95 20.33
CA GLU A 20 18.08 -13.85 19.13
C GLU A 20 18.34 -15.27 18.57
N ALA A 21 18.12 -15.38 17.25
CA ALA A 21 18.63 -16.36 16.28
C ALA A 21 18.26 -17.85 16.41
N SER A 22 17.48 -18.33 15.43
CA SER A 22 17.93 -19.45 14.60
C SER A 22 17.35 -19.35 13.19
N LYS A 23 18.27 -19.29 12.22
CA LYS A 23 18.02 -19.33 10.78
C LYS A 23 17.19 -20.55 10.39
N LYS A 24 16.19 -20.34 9.56
CA LYS A 24 15.94 -21.18 8.39
C LYS A 24 15.75 -20.28 7.20
N ASP A 25 16.71 -20.35 6.29
CA ASP A 25 16.63 -19.85 4.92
C ASP A 25 15.54 -20.66 4.20
N GLU A 26 14.27 -20.34 4.45
CA GLU A 26 13.15 -20.88 3.69
C GLU A 26 13.12 -20.12 2.37
N GLY A 27 13.84 -20.71 1.41
CA GLY A 27 14.00 -20.22 0.06
C GLY A 27 12.66 -19.85 -0.60
N PHE A 28 12.77 -18.84 -1.45
CA PHE A 28 11.76 -18.40 -2.41
C PHE A 28 11.06 -19.62 -3.07
N ARG A 29 9.86 -19.96 -2.58
CA ARG A 29 8.93 -20.82 -3.32
C ARG A 29 8.30 -19.97 -4.42
N SER A 30 8.86 -20.13 -5.61
CA SER A 30 8.30 -19.63 -6.87
C SER A 30 6.93 -20.26 -7.08
N SER A 31 5.86 -19.59 -6.66
CA SER A 31 4.51 -19.91 -7.14
C SER A 31 4.43 -19.48 -8.61
N SER A 32 4.84 -20.40 -9.48
CA SER A 32 4.73 -20.32 -10.93
C SER A 32 3.27 -20.45 -11.36
N ASN A 33 2.46 -19.44 -11.05
CA ASN A 33 1.24 -19.17 -11.82
C ASN A 33 1.55 -17.96 -12.72
N LEU A 34 2.49 -18.20 -13.64
CA LEU A 34 2.77 -17.28 -14.74
C LEU A 34 1.55 -17.34 -15.65
N TRP A 35 0.80 -16.24 -15.71
CA TRP A 35 -0.16 -15.98 -16.77
C TRP A 35 0.53 -16.25 -18.11
N SER A 36 0.17 -17.37 -18.75
CA SER A 36 0.78 -17.82 -19.99
C SER A 36 -0.21 -17.59 -21.11
N SER A 37 -0.27 -16.37 -21.63
CA SER A 37 -0.91 -16.14 -22.94
C SER A 37 -0.01 -16.73 -24.02
N PRO A 38 -0.51 -17.60 -24.91
CA PRO A 38 0.27 -18.11 -26.03
C PRO A 38 0.58 -16.95 -26.99
N GLY A 39 1.86 -16.61 -27.16
CA GLY A 39 2.33 -15.67 -28.18
C GLY A 39 3.19 -14.49 -27.72
N THR A 40 3.39 -14.29 -26.42
CA THR A 40 4.35 -13.26 -25.95
C THR A 40 5.71 -13.89 -25.68
N SER A 41 6.71 -13.57 -26.50
CA SER A 41 8.11 -13.74 -26.13
C SER A 41 8.29 -13.06 -24.77
N ALA A 42 8.67 -13.85 -23.76
CA ALA A 42 8.68 -13.42 -22.36
C ALA A 42 9.65 -12.25 -22.16
N LEU A 43 9.15 -11.03 -22.26
CA LEU A 43 9.88 -9.83 -21.91
C LEU A 43 10.28 -9.98 -20.45
N ARG A 44 11.57 -10.19 -20.19
CA ARG A 44 12.10 -10.37 -18.83
C ARG A 44 12.08 -9.01 -18.14
N LEU A 45 10.92 -8.65 -17.60
CA LEU A 45 10.75 -7.42 -16.84
C LEU A 45 11.70 -7.45 -15.63
N PRO A 46 12.35 -6.32 -15.28
CA PRO A 46 13.15 -6.25 -14.07
C PRO A 46 12.29 -6.63 -12.88
N ARG A 47 12.85 -7.41 -11.95
CA ARG A 47 12.13 -7.80 -10.72
C ARG A 47 11.73 -6.53 -9.97
N ARG A 48 10.42 -6.27 -9.88
CA ARG A 48 9.90 -5.17 -9.07
C ARG A 48 9.98 -5.60 -7.60
N PRO A 49 10.57 -4.77 -6.71
CA PRO A 49 10.63 -5.11 -5.29
C PRO A 49 9.23 -5.24 -4.71
N MET A 50 9.00 -6.31 -3.95
CA MET A 50 7.76 -6.52 -3.21
C MET A 50 8.00 -6.13 -1.75
N LEU A 51 7.30 -5.10 -1.28
CA LEU A 51 7.37 -4.65 0.11
C LEU A 51 6.19 -5.27 0.87
N GLN A 52 6.45 -5.90 2.03
CA GLN A 52 5.45 -6.58 2.84
C GLN A 52 5.82 -6.52 4.33
N ASN A 53 4.82 -6.63 5.21
CA ASN A 53 4.99 -6.63 6.67
C ASN A 53 5.75 -5.41 7.24
N LEU A 54 5.66 -4.27 6.56
CA LEU A 54 6.24 -3.01 7.01
C LEU A 54 5.36 -2.36 8.08
N CYS A 55 5.98 -1.68 9.05
CA CYS A 55 5.24 -0.84 9.97
C CYS A 55 4.76 0.44 9.26
N LEU A 56 3.71 1.07 9.79
CA LEU A 56 3.10 2.23 9.14
C LEU A 56 4.09 3.39 8.84
N PRO A 57 5.07 3.72 9.72
CA PRO A 57 6.12 4.68 9.41
C PRO A 57 7.01 4.31 8.21
N GLU A 58 7.32 3.03 8.02
CA GLU A 58 8.10 2.57 6.86
C GLU A 58 7.27 2.68 5.57
N VAL A 59 5.98 2.32 5.62
CA VAL A 59 5.08 2.50 4.48
C VAL A 59 4.98 3.97 4.10
N PHE A 60 4.80 4.87 5.08
CA PHE A 60 4.82 6.32 4.87
C PHE A 60 6.12 6.76 4.18
N HIS A 61 7.28 6.26 4.64
CA HIS A 61 8.60 6.61 4.11
C HIS A 61 8.76 6.23 2.64
N HIS A 62 8.20 5.09 2.22
CA HIS A 62 8.17 4.67 0.83
C HIS A 62 7.18 5.48 0.00
N VAL A 63 5.93 5.61 0.47
CA VAL A 63 4.85 6.29 -0.27
C VAL A 63 5.16 7.76 -0.53
N ARG A 64 5.77 8.49 0.42
CA ARG A 64 6.13 9.91 0.23
C ARG A 64 7.15 10.15 -0.89
N ARG A 65 7.88 9.12 -1.32
CA ARG A 65 8.89 9.20 -2.40
C ARG A 65 8.37 8.73 -3.75
N CYS A 66 7.15 8.19 -3.79
CA CYS A 66 6.55 7.76 -5.04
C CYS A 66 6.24 8.99 -5.93
N ARG A 67 6.52 8.85 -7.23
CA ARG A 67 6.10 9.85 -8.24
C ARG A 67 4.59 9.79 -8.49
N ALA A 68 4.02 8.60 -8.35
CA ALA A 68 2.58 8.34 -8.37
C ALA A 68 2.29 7.05 -7.58
N TYR A 69 1.07 6.93 -7.09
CA TYR A 69 0.53 5.75 -6.43
C TYR A 69 -0.73 5.29 -7.16
N ILE A 70 -0.87 3.97 -7.34
CA ILE A 70 -2.06 3.34 -7.92
C ILE A 70 -2.46 2.22 -6.98
N GLY A 71 -3.71 2.23 -6.53
CA GLY A 71 -4.22 1.23 -5.60
C GLY A 71 -5.73 1.13 -5.63
N ASN A 72 -6.25 0.05 -5.06
CA ASN A 72 -7.66 -0.14 -4.81
C ASN A 72 -8.16 0.76 -3.66
N ASP A 73 -9.46 0.72 -3.36
CA ASP A 73 -10.01 1.29 -2.13
C ASP A 73 -9.40 0.60 -0.89
N SER A 74 -8.34 1.18 -0.32
CA SER A 74 -7.58 0.64 0.80
C SER A 74 -6.94 1.74 1.64
N GLY A 75 -6.61 1.45 2.90
CA GLY A 75 -5.98 2.43 3.80
C GLY A 75 -4.66 3.02 3.27
N ILE A 76 -3.89 2.28 2.47
CA ILE A 76 -2.65 2.80 1.87
C ILE A 76 -2.93 3.79 0.75
N THR A 77 -4.01 3.60 -0.01
CA THR A 77 -4.48 4.57 -1.01
C THR A 77 -4.90 5.89 -0.36
N HIS A 78 -5.62 5.81 0.76
CA HIS A 78 -5.97 6.96 1.58
C HIS A 78 -4.73 7.68 2.12
N LEU A 79 -3.77 6.92 2.65
CA LEU A 79 -2.49 7.47 3.10
C LEU A 79 -1.76 8.17 1.95
N ALA A 80 -1.65 7.55 0.77
CA ALA A 80 -0.96 8.14 -0.38
C ALA A 80 -1.59 9.48 -0.80
N ALA A 81 -2.91 9.53 -0.90
CA ALA A 81 -3.65 10.76 -1.20
C ALA A 81 -3.44 11.85 -0.14
N TYR A 82 -3.48 11.47 1.14
CA TYR A 82 -3.27 12.39 2.27
C TYR A 82 -1.87 12.98 2.28
N LEU A 83 -0.84 12.18 1.95
CA LEU A 83 0.55 12.65 1.76
C LEU A 83 0.74 13.51 0.52
N GLY A 84 -0.36 13.77 -0.20
CA GLY A 84 -0.38 14.52 -1.43
C GLY A 84 0.25 13.77 -2.58
N CYS A 85 0.63 12.49 -2.49
CA CYS A 85 1.17 11.75 -3.63
C CYS A 85 0.13 11.76 -4.78
N PRO A 86 0.53 12.00 -6.05
CA PRO A 86 -0.33 11.77 -7.20
C PRO A 86 -0.95 10.37 -7.12
N THR A 87 -2.26 10.28 -6.91
CA THR A 87 -2.91 9.02 -6.51
C THR A 87 -4.04 8.70 -7.45
N ILE A 88 -4.04 7.49 -8.02
CA ILE A 88 -5.18 6.91 -8.72
C ILE A 88 -5.78 5.83 -7.83
N ALA A 89 -7.00 6.07 -7.38
CA ALA A 89 -7.76 5.13 -6.58
C ALA A 89 -8.78 4.40 -7.46
N LEU A 90 -8.69 3.07 -7.48
CA LEU A 90 -9.53 2.19 -8.28
C LEU A 90 -10.66 1.64 -7.41
N PHE A 91 -11.88 1.99 -7.77
CA PHE A 91 -13.08 1.56 -7.07
C PHE A 91 -13.90 0.60 -7.93
N GLY A 92 -14.38 -0.47 -7.31
CA GLY A 92 -15.36 -1.39 -7.88
C GLY A 92 -16.75 -1.15 -7.27
N PRO A 93 -17.37 -2.15 -6.62
CA PRO A 93 -18.72 -1.99 -6.08
C PRO A 93 -18.83 -1.03 -4.88
N THR A 94 -17.71 -0.63 -4.27
CA THR A 94 -17.71 0.35 -3.17
C THR A 94 -17.92 1.76 -3.68
N TYR A 95 -18.72 2.56 -2.96
CA TYR A 95 -19.08 3.92 -3.36
C TYR A 95 -17.99 4.93 -2.97
N PRO A 96 -17.31 5.59 -3.94
CA PRO A 96 -16.27 6.57 -3.63
C PRO A 96 -16.83 7.87 -3.03
N ARG A 97 -18.14 8.12 -3.15
CA ARG A 97 -18.78 9.24 -2.45
C ARG A 97 -18.68 9.10 -0.92
N VAL A 98 -18.61 7.87 -0.42
CA VAL A 98 -18.52 7.56 1.01
C VAL A 98 -17.06 7.33 1.42
N TRP A 99 -16.32 6.58 0.62
CA TRP A 99 -14.99 6.07 0.96
C TRP A 99 -13.85 6.66 0.11
N GLY A 100 -14.12 7.67 -0.70
CA GLY A 100 -13.12 8.26 -1.59
C GLY A 100 -11.96 8.88 -0.81
N PRO A 101 -10.71 8.76 -1.29
CA PRO A 101 -9.57 9.35 -0.62
C PRO A 101 -9.60 10.88 -0.68
N ILE A 102 -9.20 11.51 0.41
CA ILE A 102 -9.09 12.97 0.51
C ILE A 102 -7.66 13.37 0.13
N GLY A 103 -7.51 14.04 -1.01
CA GLY A 103 -6.23 14.59 -1.44
C GLY A 103 -6.35 15.40 -2.73
N ARG A 104 -5.67 16.55 -2.82
CA ARG A 104 -5.76 17.46 -3.97
C ARG A 104 -5.32 16.83 -5.30
N ARG A 105 -4.45 15.83 -5.24
CA ARG A 105 -3.91 15.09 -6.40
C ARG A 105 -4.45 13.66 -6.48
N ALA A 106 -5.53 13.37 -5.76
CA ALA A 106 -6.21 12.09 -5.83
C ALA A 106 -7.25 12.12 -6.95
N ARG A 107 -7.23 11.08 -7.79
CA ARG A 107 -8.22 10.85 -8.86
C ARG A 107 -8.84 9.48 -8.62
N ILE A 108 -10.13 9.39 -8.85
CA ILE A 108 -10.91 8.18 -8.65
C ILE A 108 -11.36 7.67 -10.01
N ILE A 109 -11.09 6.40 -10.29
CA ILE A 109 -11.70 5.67 -11.39
C ILE A 109 -12.66 4.67 -10.76
N TRP A 110 -13.93 4.74 -11.14
CA TRP A 110 -14.98 3.96 -10.50
C TRP A 110 -15.91 3.32 -11.52
N LYS A 111 -16.11 2.01 -11.39
CA LYS A 111 -17.08 1.22 -12.14
C LYS A 111 -17.77 0.23 -11.22
N SER A 112 -18.94 -0.28 -11.63
CA SER A 112 -19.71 -1.25 -10.83
C SER A 112 -18.91 -2.51 -10.50
N LYS A 113 -18.05 -2.97 -11.42
CA LYS A 113 -17.07 -4.02 -11.17
C LYS A 113 -15.67 -3.50 -11.45
N LEU A 114 -14.71 -3.94 -10.65
CA LEU A 114 -13.32 -3.52 -10.78
C LEU A 114 -12.69 -4.01 -12.11
N GLU A 115 -13.10 -5.19 -12.58
CA GLU A 115 -12.64 -5.82 -13.83
C GLU A 115 -12.99 -5.00 -15.09
N ASP A 116 -14.00 -4.13 -15.00
CA ASP A 116 -14.39 -3.27 -16.11
C ASP A 116 -13.41 -2.10 -16.29
N ILE A 117 -12.54 -1.81 -15.31
CA ILE A 117 -11.52 -0.76 -15.41
C ILE A 117 -10.36 -1.27 -16.24
N THR A 118 -10.14 -0.66 -17.41
CA THR A 118 -9.07 -1.08 -18.32
C THR A 118 -7.73 -0.48 -17.92
N VAL A 119 -6.65 -1.15 -18.31
CA VAL A 119 -5.29 -0.65 -18.08
C VAL A 119 -5.08 0.68 -18.80
N ASP A 120 -5.60 0.84 -20.01
CA ASP A 120 -5.50 2.09 -20.78
C ASP A 120 -6.13 3.28 -20.06
N GLU A 121 -7.30 3.09 -19.42
CA GLU A 121 -7.98 4.13 -18.65
C GLU A 121 -7.13 4.60 -17.44
N VAL A 122 -6.44 3.65 -16.79
CA VAL A 122 -5.50 3.94 -15.70
C VAL A 122 -4.27 4.69 -16.23
N VAL A 123 -3.70 4.24 -17.35
CA VAL A 123 -2.51 4.86 -17.96
C VAL A 123 -2.81 6.28 -18.42
N GLN A 124 -3.91 6.51 -19.13
CA GLN A 124 -4.38 7.85 -19.52
C GLN A 124 -4.54 8.75 -18.30
N SER A 125 -5.05 8.20 -17.20
CA SER A 125 -5.24 8.95 -15.97
C SER A 125 -3.94 9.36 -15.28
N LEU A 126 -2.85 8.61 -15.46
CA LEU A 126 -1.53 8.98 -14.95
C LEU A 126 -0.95 10.17 -15.71
N HIS A 127 -1.06 10.18 -17.03
CA HIS A 127 -0.55 11.27 -17.88
C HIS A 127 -1.19 12.62 -17.51
N ALA A 128 -2.48 12.62 -17.18
CA ALA A 128 -3.19 13.82 -16.74
C ALA A 128 -2.76 14.36 -15.37
N THR A 129 -1.96 13.61 -14.59
CA THR A 129 -1.56 14.01 -13.23
C THR A 129 -0.21 14.76 -13.20
N HIS A 130 0.44 14.92 -14.36
CA HIS A 130 1.72 15.62 -14.50
C HIS A 130 1.61 17.05 -15.04
N THR A 131 0.39 17.52 -15.32
CA THR A 131 0.07 18.88 -15.77
C THR A 131 -0.54 19.67 -14.63
#